data_AF-A0A2V8PRS2-F1
#
_entry.id   AF-A0A2V8PRS2-F1
#
_cell.length_a   1.000
_cell.length_b   1.000
_cell.length_c   1.000
_cell.angle_alpha   90.00
_cell.angle_beta   90.00
_cell.angle_gamma   90.00
#
_symmetry.space_group_name_H-M   'P 1'
#
loop_
_entity.id
_entity.type
_entity.pdbx_description
1 polymer ?
#
loop_
_entity_poly.entity_id
_entity_poly.type
_entity_poly.pdbx_seq_one_letter_code
_entity_poly.pdbx_strand_id
1 'polypeptide(L)' 'MYCPNCGSDNPPDGKFCRHCGIGLAAVSAALLQKPGDTTAPTSKLAELIKGYNSGQHKMMFGGGSIALGAVATVFL' A
#
# COMPACT_ATOMS: atom_id res chain seq x y z
N MET A 1 28.48 -9.31 -10.42
CA MET A 1 27.14 -8.67 -10.48
C MET A 1 27.09 -7.74 -11.68
N TYR A 2 26.00 -7.76 -12.42
CA TYR A 2 25.84 -6.85 -13.56
C TYR A 2 25.30 -5.50 -13.09
N CYS A 3 25.93 -4.41 -13.53
CA CYS A 3 25.49 -3.06 -13.22
C CYS A 3 24.14 -2.78 -13.94
N PRO A 4 23.06 -2.41 -13.23
CA PRO A 4 21.75 -2.18 -13.86
C PRO A 4 21.71 -0.92 -14.74
N ASN A 5 22.69 -0.02 -14.60
CA ASN A 5 22.74 1.22 -15.38
C ASN A 5 23.45 1.04 -16.74
N CYS A 6 24.48 0.18 -16.81
CA CYS A 6 25.31 0.07 -18.02
C CYS A 6 25.66 -1.37 -18.43
N GLY A 7 25.22 -2.39 -17.67
CA GLY A 7 25.42 -3.80 -18.01
C GLY A 7 26.82 -4.36 -17.74
N SER A 8 27.79 -3.57 -17.27
CA SER A 8 29.14 -4.07 -17.00
C SER A 8 29.17 -5.10 -15.86
N ASP A 9 29.98 -6.16 -16.01
CA ASP A 9 30.29 -7.09 -14.93
C ASP A 9 31.18 -6.42 -13.88
N ASN A 10 30.81 -6.56 -12.62
CA ASN A 10 31.54 -6.03 -11.47
C ASN A 10 31.66 -7.09 -10.35
N PRO A 11 32.69 -7.00 -9.50
CA PRO A 11 32.77 -7.80 -8.27
C PRO A 11 31.52 -7.64 -7.40
N PRO A 12 31.05 -8.70 -6.71
CA PRO A 12 29.83 -8.66 -5.90
C PRO A 12 29.94 -7.73 -4.68
N ASP A 13 31.15 -7.44 -4.22
CA ASP A 13 31.49 -6.58 -3.09
C ASP A 13 31.87 -5.13 -3.51
N GLY A 14 31.78 -4.82 -4.81
CA GLY A 14 32.12 -3.51 -5.34
C GLY A 14 31.15 -2.42 -4.87
N LYS A 15 31.67 -1.32 -4.30
CA LYS A 15 30.85 -0.17 -3.86
C LYS A 15 30.31 0.66 -5.04
N PHE A 16 31.08 0.73 -6.13
CA PHE A 16 30.77 1.51 -7.33
C PHE A 16 31.04 0.69 -8.60
N CYS A 17 30.32 1.00 -9.68
CA CYS A 17 30.58 0.42 -11.00
C CYS A 17 31.91 0.95 -11.57
N ARG A 18 32.81 0.05 -11.98
CA ARG A 18 34.11 0.42 -12.57
C ARG A 18 34.01 1.09 -13.95
N HIS A 19 32.85 1.02 -14.60
CA HIS A 19 32.62 1.59 -15.92
C HIS A 19 31.86 2.93 -15.86
N CYS A 20 30.77 3.01 -15.09
CA CYS A 20 29.90 4.19 -15.08
C CYS A 20 29.82 4.93 -13.73
N GLY A 21 30.49 4.45 -12.68
CA GLY A 21 30.56 5.12 -11.38
C GLY A 21 29.31 5.06 -10.50
N ILE A 22 28.22 4.40 -10.91
CA ILE A 22 27.01 4.29 -10.08
C ILE A 22 27.30 3.51 -8.79
N GLY A 23 26.72 3.95 -7.67
CA GLY A 23 26.83 3.25 -6.38
C GLY A 23 26.04 1.94 -6.38
N LEU A 24 26.73 0.80 -6.30
CA LEU A 24 26.11 -0.52 -6.33
C LEU A 24 25.59 -0.96 -4.96
N ALA A 25 26.09 -0.38 -3.86
CA ALA A 25 25.63 -0.68 -2.51
C ALA A 25 24.14 -0.34 -2.32
N ALA A 26 23.72 0.87 -2.70
CA ALA A 26 22.33 1.30 -2.62
C ALA A 26 21.41 0.47 -3.53
N VAL A 27 21.89 0.14 -4.72
CA VAL A 27 21.18 -0.75 -5.68
C VAL A 27 20.97 -2.13 -5.08
N SER A 28 22.02 -2.74 -4.52
CA SER A 28 21.92 -4.07 -3.90
C SER A 28 20.96 -4.08 -2.71
N ALA A 29 20.98 -3.05 -1.87
CA ALA A 29 20.06 -2.90 -0.76
C ALA A 29 18.61 -2.75 -1.23
N ALA A 30 18.35 -1.98 -2.30
CA ALA A 30 17.02 -1.82 -2.88
C ALA A 30 16.51 -3.12 -3.52
N LEU A 31 17.37 -3.90 -4.17
CA LEU A 31 17.00 -5.19 -4.75
C LEU A 31 16.66 -6.26 -3.69
N LEU A 32 17.26 -6.16 -2.50
CA LEU A 32 16.95 -7.04 -1.36
C LEU A 32 15.65 -6.65 -0.63
N GLN A 33 15.17 -5.41 -0.81
CA GLN A 33 13.90 -4.98 -0.22
C GLN A 33 12.73 -5.58 -1.00
N LYS A 34 11.77 -6.16 -0.26
CA LYS A 34 10.51 -6.59 -0.86
C LYS A 34 9.79 -5.33 -1.40
N PRO A 35 9.42 -5.28 -2.68
CA PRO A 35 8.62 -4.18 -3.22
C PRO A 35 7.31 -4.11 -2.43
N GLY A 36 7.21 -3.16 -1.52
CA GLY A 36 6.16 -3.08 -0.51
C GLY A 36 6.54 -2.22 0.69
N ASP A 37 7.83 -2.13 1.01
CA ASP A 37 8.33 -1.35 2.17
C ASP A 37 8.91 0.03 1.81
N THR A 38 8.74 0.50 0.56
CA THR A 38 9.05 1.90 0.24
C THR A 38 7.90 2.78 0.72
N THR A 39 7.90 3.13 2.01
CA THR A 39 7.03 4.16 2.58
C THR A 39 7.41 5.52 2.00
N ALA A 40 6.98 5.77 0.77
CA ALA A 40 7.06 7.04 0.05
C ALA A 40 5.67 7.29 -0.60
N PRO A 41 5.33 8.54 -0.96
CA PRO A 41 4.08 9.28 -0.69
C PRO A 41 2.74 8.69 -1.19
N THR A 42 2.74 7.58 -1.91
CA THR A 42 1.53 6.90 -2.40
C THR A 42 0.73 6.23 -1.28
N SER A 43 1.38 5.83 -0.17
CA SER A 43 0.68 5.25 0.99
C SER A 43 -0.28 6.24 1.64
N LYS A 44 0.09 7.52 1.72
CA LYS A 44 -0.77 8.58 2.26
C LYS A 44 -2.00 8.82 1.40
N LEU A 45 -1.84 8.84 0.07
CA LEU A 45 -2.98 8.91 -0.84
C LEU A 45 -3.87 7.67 -0.73
N ALA A 46 -3.27 6.48 -0.65
CA ALA A 46 -4.01 5.23 -0.47
C ALA A 46 -4.76 5.16 0.88
N GLU A 47 -4.20 5.73 1.95
CA GLU A 47 -4.82 5.84 3.26
C GLU A 47 -5.99 6.83 3.26
N LEU A 48 -5.84 7.98 2.59
CA LEU A 48 -6.92 8.94 2.39
C LEU A 48 -8.09 8.36 1.58
N ILE A 49 -7.81 7.62 0.50
CA ILE A 49 -8.83 6.96 -0.32
C ILE A 49 -9.59 5.89 0.49
N LYS A 50 -8.89 5.10 1.32
CA LYS A 50 -9.54 4.12 2.21
C LYS A 50 -10.44 4.81 3.23
N GLY A 51 -9.97 5.89 3.85
CA GLY A 51 -10.78 6.71 4.77
C GLY A 51 -12.07 7.21 4.12
N TYR A 52 -11.95 7.79 2.91
CA TYR A 52 -13.08 8.29 2.13
C TYR A 52 -14.11 7.20 1.80
N ASN A 53 -13.68 6.03 1.32
CA ASN A 53 -14.59 4.95 0.94
C ASN A 53 -15.18 4.20 2.16
N SER A 54 -14.48 4.18 3.30
CA SER A 54 -14.96 3.50 4.52
C SER A 54 -16.08 4.25 5.26
N GLY A 55 -16.28 5.53 4.96
CA GLY A 55 -17.27 6.40 5.62
C GLY A 55 -18.75 6.17 5.25
N GLN A 56 -19.08 5.34 4.26
CA GLN A 56 -20.47 5.22 3.77
C GLN A 56 -21.23 3.96 4.18
N HIS A 57 -20.60 2.95 4.79
CA HIS A 57 -21.30 1.67 5.09
C HIS A 57 -22.02 1.61 6.44
N LYS A 58 -21.89 2.64 7.29
CA LYS A 58 -22.43 2.60 8.67
C LYS A 58 -23.82 3.24 8.83
N MET A 59 -24.38 3.83 7.77
CA MET A 59 -25.62 4.62 7.88
C MET A 59 -26.90 3.89 7.40
N MET A 60 -26.83 2.63 6.93
CA MET A 60 -27.96 2.03 6.18
C MET A 60 -28.69 0.85 6.85
N PHE A 61 -28.40 0.49 8.11
CA PHE A 61 -29.10 -0.64 8.77
C PHE A 61 -29.78 -0.30 10.11
N GLY A 62 -29.94 0.98 10.48
CA GLY A 62 -30.41 1.38 11.82
C GLY A 62 -31.79 2.06 11.91
N GLY A 63 -32.59 2.14 10.84
CA GLY A 63 -33.81 2.99 10.85
C GLY A 63 -35.14 2.35 10.43
N GLY A 64 -35.15 1.12 9.89
CA GLY A 64 -36.32 0.61 9.17
C GLY A 64 -37.23 -0.39 9.88
N SER A 65 -36.79 -1.05 10.96
CA SER A 65 -37.45 -2.28 11.41
C SER A 65 -38.38 -2.15 12.62
N ILE A 66 -38.54 -0.97 13.23
CA ILE A 66 -39.32 -0.84 14.48
C ILE A 66 -40.78 -0.41 14.24
N ALA A 67 -41.19 -0.09 13.01
CA ALA A 67 -42.53 0.46 12.77
C ALA A 67 -43.66 -0.59 12.57
N LEU A 68 -43.36 -1.87 12.32
CA LEU A 68 -44.40 -2.87 12.02
C LEU A 68 -44.88 -3.67 13.25
N GLY A 69 -44.20 -3.58 14.40
CA GLY A 69 -44.53 -4.38 15.59
C GLY A 69 -45.68 -3.84 16.46
N ALA A 70 -46.00 -2.55 16.38
CA ALA A 70 -46.90 -1.91 17.35
C ALA A 70 -48.41 -1.98 17.00
N VAL A 71 -48.78 -2.41 15.80
CA VAL A 71 -50.21 -2.49 15.39
C VAL A 71 -50.85 -3.81 15.82
N ALA A 72 -50.06 -4.86 16.08
CA ALA A 72 -50.57 -6.20 16.38
C ALA A 72 -51.04 -6.43 17.83
N THR A 73 -50.72 -5.55 18.78
CA THR A 73 -51.05 -5.75 20.21
C THR A 73 -52.28 -4.98 20.69
N VAL A 74 -52.95 -4.21 19.81
CA VAL A 74 -54.19 -3.48 20.16
C VAL A 74 -55.46 -4.30 19.85
N PHE A 75 -55.31 -5.48 19.24
CA PHE A 75 -56.43 -6.37 18.87
C PHE A 75 -56.36 -7.78 19.51
N LEU A 76 -55.68 -7.92 20.66
CA LEU A 76 -55.71 -9.12 21.51
C LEU A 76 -56.00 -8.74 22.96
#